data_AF-A0A947XU99-F1
#
_entry.id   AF-A0A947XU99-F1
#
_cell.length_a   1.000
_cell.length_b   1.000
_cell.length_c   1.000
_cell.angle_alpha   90.00
_cell.angle_beta   90.00
_cell.angle_gamma   90.00
#
_symmetry.space_group_name_H-M   'P 1'
#
loop_
_entity.id
_entity.type
_entity.pdbx_description
1 polymer ?
#
loop_
_entity_poly.entity_id
_entity_poly.type
_entity_poly.pdbx_seq_one_letter_code
_entity_poly.pdbx_strand_id
1 'polypeptide(L)'
;DPIGTCIGMRGSRVTSVTNELAGERVDIIHWSADPAQYVINALAPAEVSSIVVDEDKHSMDVVVDEEQLAMAIGRGGQNVRLASELTGWELNIMSREAAEEKQSSESGKTLALFVEKLDVDEEVAQILVDEGFSTLEEVAYVPLNEMLEIEAFDEDLVNELRNRARNALLTAAIVGEEQVEASAGDLLSLEGMDAETARTLASKGIHTTEDLAELAVDELIDISAMDAERAKQLIMAARAPWFAQG
;
A
#
# COMPACT_ATOMS: atom_id res chain seq x y z
N ASP A 1 -23.95 27.73 -1.79
CA ASP A 1 -22.51 27.50 -1.71
C ASP A 1 -22.10 27.25 -0.25
N PRO A 2 -21.73 26.01 0.11
CA PRO A 2 -21.29 25.64 1.46
C PRO A 2 -20.07 26.45 1.92
N ILE A 3 -19.11 26.70 1.03
CA ILE A 3 -17.88 27.45 1.35
C ILE A 3 -18.22 28.89 1.74
N GLY A 4 -18.98 29.62 0.93
CA GLY A 4 -19.44 30.96 1.30
C GLY A 4 -20.22 30.98 2.63
N THR A 5 -20.94 29.89 2.92
CA THR A 5 -21.66 29.69 4.19
C THR A 5 -20.75 29.33 5.37
N CYS A 6 -19.49 28.96 5.16
CA CYS A 6 -18.50 28.82 6.24
C CYS A 6 -17.64 30.09 6.37
N ILE A 7 -17.28 30.72 5.26
CA ILE A 7 -16.45 31.95 5.22
C ILE A 7 -17.18 33.15 5.85
N GLY A 8 -18.47 33.34 5.55
CA GLY A 8 -19.23 34.51 6.00
C GLY A 8 -18.96 35.77 5.18
N MET A 9 -19.66 36.86 5.50
CA MET A 9 -19.47 38.12 4.78
C MET A 9 -18.01 38.57 4.93
N ARG A 10 -17.30 38.67 3.81
CA ARG A 10 -15.87 39.06 3.74
C ARG A 10 -14.95 38.26 4.67
N GLY A 11 -15.21 36.96 4.86
CA GLY A 11 -14.35 36.11 5.69
C GLY A 11 -14.57 36.23 7.20
N SER A 12 -15.55 37.01 7.65
CA SER A 12 -15.80 37.27 9.08
C SER A 12 -15.81 36.02 9.96
N ARG A 13 -16.41 34.91 9.51
CA ARG A 13 -16.51 33.69 10.31
C ARG A 13 -15.22 32.88 10.33
N VAL A 14 -14.59 32.69 9.17
CA VAL A 14 -13.30 31.97 9.12
C VAL A 14 -12.22 32.73 9.89
N THR A 15 -12.20 34.06 9.79
CA THR A 15 -11.27 34.89 10.57
C THR A 15 -11.52 34.79 12.08
N SER A 16 -12.78 34.69 12.52
CA SER A 16 -13.09 34.45 13.94
C SER A 16 -12.52 33.12 14.43
N VAL A 17 -12.70 32.03 13.67
CA VAL A 17 -12.15 30.72 14.03
C VAL A 17 -10.62 30.73 14.03
N THR A 18 -9.98 31.32 13.01
CA THR A 18 -8.52 31.51 12.96
C THR A 18 -7.99 32.25 14.19
N ASN A 19 -8.69 33.27 14.66
CA ASN A 19 -8.29 34.00 15.87
C ASN A 19 -8.41 33.16 17.15
N GLU A 20 -9.42 32.28 17.23
CA GLU A 20 -9.56 31.32 18.34
C GLU A 20 -8.46 30.25 18.32
N LEU A 21 -7.99 29.87 17.12
CA LEU A 21 -6.87 28.95 16.91
C LEU A 21 -5.50 29.66 16.91
N ALA A 22 -5.37 30.77 17.63
CA ALA A 22 -4.12 31.52 17.79
C ALA A 22 -3.41 31.91 16.46
N GLY A 23 -4.18 32.15 15.40
CA GLY A 23 -3.67 32.55 14.09
C GLY A 23 -3.34 31.41 13.13
N GLU A 24 -3.77 30.19 13.43
CA GLU A 24 -3.65 29.05 12.52
C GLU A 24 -4.41 29.30 11.20
N ARG A 25 -3.78 28.98 10.06
CA ARG A 25 -4.42 29.15 8.76
C ARG A 25 -5.45 28.04 8.58
N VAL A 26 -6.67 28.45 8.24
CA VAL A 26 -7.80 27.54 8.01
C VAL A 26 -8.23 27.69 6.56
N ASP A 27 -8.05 26.62 5.79
CA ASP A 27 -8.51 26.52 4.42
C ASP A 27 -9.83 25.73 4.39
N ILE A 28 -10.78 26.19 3.56
CA ILE A 28 -12.10 25.57 3.42
C ILE A 28 -12.20 25.07 1.98
N ILE A 29 -12.42 23.77 1.83
CA ILE A 29 -12.48 23.10 0.53
C ILE A 29 -13.88 22.53 0.27
N HIS A 30 -14.19 22.23 -1.00
CA HIS A 30 -15.40 21.50 -1.35
C HIS A 30 -15.19 20.01 -1.13
N TRP A 31 -16.06 19.39 -0.34
CA TRP A 31 -16.13 17.94 -0.27
C TRP A 31 -16.71 17.37 -1.57
N SER A 32 -16.20 16.23 -2.01
CA SER A 32 -16.72 15.47 -3.15
C SER A 32 -16.86 14.00 -2.78
N ALA A 33 -17.89 13.35 -3.33
CA ALA A 33 -18.05 11.89 -3.21
C ALA A 33 -17.10 11.13 -4.14
N ASP A 34 -16.67 11.77 -5.23
CA ASP A 34 -15.63 11.25 -6.12
C ASP A 34 -14.25 11.47 -5.47
N PRO A 35 -13.48 10.40 -5.14
CA PRO A 35 -12.19 10.50 -4.46
C PRO A 35 -11.19 11.37 -5.20
N ALA A 36 -11.09 11.24 -6.53
CA ALA A 36 -10.17 12.02 -7.34
C ALA A 36 -10.48 13.51 -7.24
N GLN A 37 -11.74 13.90 -7.44
CA GLN A 37 -12.17 15.29 -7.26
C GLN A 37 -11.98 15.79 -5.83
N TYR A 38 -12.15 14.93 -4.82
CA TYR A 38 -11.94 15.32 -3.42
C TYR A 38 -10.47 15.62 -3.13
N VAL A 39 -9.54 14.83 -3.66
CA VAL A 39 -8.09 15.08 -3.57
C VAL A 39 -7.70 16.37 -4.31
N ILE A 40 -8.24 16.61 -5.51
CA ILE A 40 -8.02 17.88 -6.23
C ILE A 40 -8.43 19.07 -5.36
N ASN A 41 -9.60 18.98 -4.70
CA ASN A 41 -10.09 20.04 -3.83
C ASN A 41 -9.22 20.19 -2.56
N ALA A 42 -8.68 19.09 -2.03
CA ALA A 42 -7.85 19.07 -0.82
C ALA A 42 -6.44 19.64 -1.04
N LEU A 43 -5.93 19.60 -2.27
CA LEU A 43 -4.62 20.17 -2.62
C LEU A 43 -4.66 21.65 -2.99
N ALA A 44 -5.86 22.25 -3.03
CA ALA A 44 -6.02 23.68 -3.28
C ALA A 44 -5.16 24.51 -2.31
N PRO A 45 -4.47 25.56 -2.79
CA PRO A 45 -4.64 26.24 -4.08
C PRO A 45 -3.81 25.67 -5.25
N ALA A 46 -3.08 24.56 -5.07
CA ALA A 46 -2.28 23.99 -6.15
C ALA A 46 -3.18 23.40 -7.24
N GLU A 47 -2.84 23.66 -8.51
CA GLU A 47 -3.57 23.11 -9.65
C GLU A 47 -3.00 21.72 -10.01
N VAL A 48 -3.90 20.74 -10.07
CA VAL A 48 -3.57 19.34 -10.41
C VAL A 48 -3.77 19.10 -11.90
N SER A 49 -2.77 18.52 -12.54
CA SER A 49 -2.76 18.24 -13.99
C SER A 49 -3.43 16.89 -14.30
N SER A 50 -3.11 15.84 -13.55
CA SER A 50 -3.74 14.52 -13.65
C SER A 50 -3.55 13.72 -12.36
N ILE A 51 -4.42 12.73 -12.14
CA ILE A 51 -4.32 11.79 -11.01
C ILE A 51 -4.40 10.36 -11.55
N VAL A 52 -3.50 9.51 -11.09
CA VAL A 52 -3.57 8.05 -11.27
C VAL A 52 -3.94 7.43 -9.92
N VAL A 53 -4.98 6.59 -9.91
CA VAL A 53 -5.51 5.97 -8.69
C VAL A 53 -5.09 4.51 -8.65
N ASP A 54 -4.49 4.09 -7.54
CA ASP A 54 -4.18 2.70 -7.22
C ASP A 54 -5.09 2.27 -6.06
N GLU A 55 -6.20 1.59 -6.39
CA GLU A 55 -7.20 1.17 -5.42
C GLU A 55 -6.68 0.07 -4.48
N ASP A 56 -5.80 -0.81 -4.98
CA ASP A 56 -5.25 -1.92 -4.21
C ASP A 56 -4.32 -1.42 -3.10
N LYS A 57 -3.49 -0.42 -3.41
CA LYS A 57 -2.62 0.25 -2.42
C LYS A 57 -3.30 1.37 -1.65
N HIS A 58 -4.54 1.73 -2.00
CA HIS A 58 -5.24 2.90 -1.47
C HIS A 58 -4.39 4.17 -1.56
N SER A 59 -3.74 4.36 -2.71
CA SER A 59 -2.82 5.47 -2.98
C SER A 59 -3.17 6.19 -4.29
N MET A 60 -2.76 7.45 -4.41
CA MET A 60 -2.93 8.25 -5.61
C MET A 60 -1.63 8.95 -5.99
N ASP A 61 -1.23 8.81 -7.25
CA ASP A 61 -0.18 9.62 -7.83
C ASP A 61 -0.79 10.88 -8.43
N VAL A 62 -0.41 12.03 -7.86
CA VAL A 62 -0.90 13.34 -8.24
C VAL A 62 0.17 14.05 -9.05
N VAL A 63 -0.12 14.26 -10.33
CA VAL A 63 0.78 14.95 -11.25
C VAL A 63 0.43 16.43 -11.28
N VAL A 64 1.43 17.26 -11.02
CA VAL A 64 1.32 18.73 -11.06
C VAL A 64 2.40 19.30 -11.98
N ASP A 65 2.20 20.53 -12.43
CA ASP A 65 3.26 21.25 -13.12
C ASP A 65 4.39 21.61 -12.15
N GLU A 66 5.62 21.72 -12.65
CA GLU A 66 6.82 21.96 -11.83
C GLU A 66 6.69 23.21 -10.94
N GLU A 67 6.02 24.24 -11.45
CA GLU A 67 5.75 25.50 -10.73
C GLU A 67 4.79 25.32 -9.54
N GLN A 68 3.91 24.31 -9.59
CA GLN A 68 2.92 24.00 -8.56
C GLN A 68 3.43 22.97 -7.55
N LEU A 69 4.50 22.23 -7.86
CA LEU A 69 5.02 21.15 -7.01
C LEU A 69 5.30 21.59 -5.57
N ALA A 70 6.00 22.71 -5.40
CA ALA A 70 6.32 23.24 -4.07
C ALA A 70 5.07 23.67 -3.28
N MET A 71 4.04 24.15 -3.98
CA MET A 71 2.77 24.56 -3.37
C MET A 71 1.94 23.34 -2.97
N ALA A 72 1.84 22.35 -3.85
CA ALA A 72 1.11 21.12 -3.64
C ALA A 72 1.67 20.31 -2.45
N ILE A 73 3.00 20.21 -2.34
CA ILE A 73 3.67 19.58 -1.18
C ILE A 73 3.50 20.44 0.08
N GLY A 74 3.65 21.76 -0.06
CA GLY A 74 3.63 22.70 1.05
C GLY A 74 4.90 22.66 1.90
N ARG A 75 5.03 23.63 2.82
CA ARG A 75 6.24 23.76 3.66
C ARG A 75 6.42 22.51 4.54
N GLY A 76 7.52 21.78 4.34
CA GLY A 76 7.81 20.56 5.09
C GLY A 76 6.78 19.44 4.85
N GLY A 77 6.14 19.40 3.68
CA GLY A 77 5.13 18.40 3.34
C GLY A 77 3.80 18.59 4.08
N GLN A 78 3.55 19.77 4.67
CA GLN A 78 2.36 19.99 5.47
C GLN A 78 1.08 19.85 4.64
N ASN A 79 1.06 20.34 3.40
CA ASN A 79 -0.17 20.35 2.59
C ASN A 79 -0.53 18.93 2.14
N VAL A 80 0.44 18.20 1.58
CA VAL A 80 0.23 16.79 1.17
C VAL A 80 -0.18 15.91 2.36
N ARG A 81 0.39 16.14 3.55
CA ARG A 81 0.04 15.39 4.76
C ARG A 81 -1.41 15.66 5.18
N LEU A 82 -1.81 16.93 5.25
CA LEU A 82 -3.18 17.30 5.59
C LEU A 82 -4.19 16.77 4.57
N ALA A 83 -3.87 16.85 3.27
CA ALA A 83 -4.72 16.31 2.22
C ALA A 83 -4.83 14.78 2.31
N SER A 84 -3.73 14.08 2.60
CA SER A 84 -3.71 12.64 2.81
C SER A 84 -4.53 12.22 4.04
N GLU A 85 -4.35 12.89 5.18
CA GLU A 85 -5.15 12.65 6.40
C GLU A 85 -6.64 12.95 6.19
N LEU A 86 -6.97 14.01 5.45
CA LEU A 86 -8.34 14.44 5.20
C LEU A 86 -9.09 13.50 4.25
N THR A 87 -8.41 13.01 3.22
CA THR A 87 -9.01 12.13 2.19
C THR A 87 -8.92 10.66 2.57
N GLY A 88 -7.98 10.30 3.46
CA GLY A 88 -7.66 8.93 3.83
C GLY A 88 -6.78 8.19 2.81
N TRP A 89 -6.36 8.85 1.73
CA TRP A 89 -5.52 8.27 0.68
C TRP A 89 -4.05 8.62 0.89
N GLU A 90 -3.14 7.69 0.56
CA GLU A 90 -1.73 8.04 0.45
C GLU A 90 -1.50 8.83 -0.85
N LEU A 91 -0.91 10.03 -0.74
CA LEU A 91 -0.78 10.95 -1.87
C LEU A 91 0.70 11.12 -2.27
N ASN A 92 1.03 10.73 -3.49
CA ASN A 92 2.36 10.89 -4.08
C ASN A 92 2.33 12.05 -5.07
N ILE A 93 2.89 13.20 -4.70
CA ILE A 93 2.91 14.37 -5.59
C ILE A 93 4.20 14.38 -6.39
N MET A 94 4.09 14.49 -7.71
CA MET A 94 5.23 14.48 -8.62
C MET A 94 5.03 15.41 -9.82
N SER A 95 6.12 15.78 -10.47
CA SER A 95 6.06 16.52 -11.73
C SER A 95 5.67 15.61 -12.88
N ARG A 96 5.30 16.20 -14.02
CA ARG A 96 5.02 15.44 -15.25
C ARG A 96 6.20 14.56 -15.69
N GLU A 97 7.41 15.10 -15.64
CA GLU A 97 8.63 14.37 -16.02
C GLU A 97 8.86 13.17 -15.08
N ALA A 98 8.69 13.37 -13.77
CA ALA A 98 8.81 12.29 -12.80
C ALA A 98 7.71 11.22 -12.96
N ALA A 99 6.50 11.61 -13.34
CA ALA A 99 5.43 10.67 -13.64
C ALA A 99 5.74 9.81 -14.88
N GLU A 100 6.27 10.42 -15.95
CA GLU A 100 6.69 9.71 -17.16
C GLU A 100 7.86 8.74 -16.87
N GLU A 101 8.84 9.16 -16.06
CA GLU A 101 9.94 8.30 -15.64
C GLU A 101 9.45 7.12 -14.78
N LYS A 102 8.54 7.38 -13.83
CA LYS A 102 7.93 6.35 -13.00
C LYS A 102 7.19 5.33 -13.86
N GLN A 103 6.35 5.79 -14.78
CA GLN A 103 5.59 4.92 -15.69
C GLN A 103 6.52 4.05 -16.53
N SER A 104 7.56 4.63 -17.12
CA SER A 104 8.56 3.90 -17.90
C SER A 104 9.28 2.83 -17.05
N SER A 105 9.64 3.18 -15.80
CA SER A 105 10.24 2.24 -14.87
C SER A 105 9.29 1.09 -14.50
N GLU A 106 8.01 1.38 -14.28
CA GLU A 106 6.99 0.39 -13.93
C GLU A 106 6.67 -0.55 -15.09
N SER A 107 6.55 -0.03 -16.32
CA SER A 107 6.43 -0.86 -17.53
C SER A 107 7.64 -1.78 -17.69
N GLY A 108 8.86 -1.26 -17.47
CA GLY A 108 10.07 -2.07 -17.53
C GLY A 108 10.14 -3.17 -16.45
N LYS A 109 9.68 -2.88 -15.23
CA LYS A 109 9.58 -3.88 -14.15
C LYS A 109 8.54 -4.95 -14.47
N THR A 110 7.38 -4.55 -15.00
CA THR A 110 6.30 -5.45 -15.39
C THR A 110 6.73 -6.37 -16.53
N LEU A 111 7.41 -5.83 -17.53
CA LEU A 111 8.00 -6.61 -18.61
C LEU A 111 9.00 -7.63 -18.07
N ALA A 112 9.92 -7.21 -17.21
CA ALA A 112 10.90 -8.11 -16.59
C ALA A 112 10.22 -9.20 -15.74
N LEU A 113 9.16 -8.85 -14.99
CA LEU A 113 8.35 -9.78 -14.21
C LEU A 113 7.72 -10.84 -15.12
N PHE A 114 7.11 -10.44 -16.24
CA PHE A 114 6.47 -11.38 -17.16
C PHE A 114 7.50 -12.28 -17.85
N VAL A 115 8.61 -11.74 -18.34
CA VAL A 115 9.71 -12.55 -18.91
C VAL A 115 10.18 -13.61 -17.90
N GLU A 116 10.43 -13.21 -16.65
CA GLU A 116 10.95 -14.13 -15.63
C GLU A 116 9.91 -15.15 -15.15
N LYS A 117 8.70 -14.68 -14.80
CA LYS A 117 7.69 -15.52 -14.11
C LYS A 117 6.80 -16.29 -15.07
N LEU A 118 6.59 -15.79 -16.29
CA LEU A 118 5.85 -16.49 -17.33
C LEU A 118 6.77 -17.25 -18.28
N ASP A 119 8.10 -17.12 -18.18
CA ASP A 119 9.08 -17.81 -19.05
C ASP A 119 8.80 -17.55 -20.55
N VAL A 120 8.53 -16.30 -20.88
CA VAL A 120 8.22 -15.83 -22.24
C VAL A 120 9.36 -14.95 -22.78
N ASP A 121 9.37 -14.75 -24.09
CA ASP A 121 10.25 -13.74 -24.68
C ASP A 121 9.74 -12.31 -24.43
N GLU A 122 10.61 -11.35 -24.75
CA GLU A 122 10.34 -9.93 -24.58
C GLU A 122 9.17 -9.43 -25.46
N GLU A 123 8.93 -10.05 -26.61
CA GLU A 123 7.86 -9.67 -27.53
C GLU A 123 6.49 -10.00 -26.94
N VAL A 124 6.32 -11.22 -26.43
CA VAL A 124 5.08 -11.64 -25.74
C VAL A 124 4.85 -10.85 -24.46
N ALA A 125 5.90 -10.59 -23.68
CA ALA A 125 5.80 -9.78 -22.47
C ALA A 125 5.40 -8.33 -22.79
N GLN A 126 5.96 -7.74 -23.84
CA GLN A 126 5.61 -6.38 -24.27
C GLN A 126 4.15 -6.29 -24.70
N ILE A 127 3.63 -7.27 -25.45
CA ILE A 127 2.22 -7.32 -25.83
C ILE A 127 1.31 -7.31 -24.60
N LEU A 128 1.62 -8.11 -23.58
CA LEU A 128 0.85 -8.11 -22.33
C LEU A 128 0.85 -6.73 -21.66
N VAL A 129 2.00 -6.06 -21.61
CA VAL A 129 2.11 -4.70 -21.02
C VAL A 129 1.32 -3.68 -21.84
N ASP A 130 1.38 -3.75 -23.18
CA ASP A 130 0.67 -2.84 -24.08
C ASP A 130 -0.85 -3.02 -24.00
N GLU A 131 -1.33 -4.24 -23.77
CA GLU A 131 -2.73 -4.57 -23.49
C GLU A 131 -3.15 -4.24 -22.05
N GLY A 132 -2.24 -3.69 -21.24
CA GLY A 132 -2.53 -3.14 -19.91
C GLY A 132 -2.38 -4.15 -18.75
N PHE A 133 -1.85 -5.34 -18.99
CA PHE A 133 -1.56 -6.29 -17.91
C PHE A 133 -0.39 -5.79 -17.08
N SER A 134 -0.59 -5.74 -15.76
CA SER A 134 0.39 -5.24 -14.80
C SER A 134 0.76 -6.26 -13.71
N THR A 135 -0.05 -7.31 -13.56
CA THR A 135 0.12 -8.34 -12.52
C THR A 135 -0.02 -9.77 -13.06
N LEU A 136 0.49 -10.75 -12.32
CA LEU A 136 0.35 -12.18 -12.67
C LEU A 136 -1.08 -12.68 -12.44
N GLU A 137 -1.79 -12.06 -11.50
CA GLU A 137 -3.18 -12.33 -11.16
C GLU A 137 -4.11 -12.00 -12.32
N GLU A 138 -3.93 -10.85 -12.96
CA GLU A 138 -4.67 -10.48 -14.16
C GLU A 138 -4.44 -11.52 -15.26
N VAL A 139 -3.16 -11.86 -15.55
CA VAL A 139 -2.83 -12.86 -16.57
C VAL A 139 -3.44 -14.22 -16.23
N ALA A 140 -3.48 -14.63 -14.95
CA ALA A 140 -4.04 -15.91 -14.53
C ALA A 140 -5.57 -15.99 -14.64
N TYR A 141 -6.28 -14.91 -14.29
CA TYR A 141 -7.70 -14.96 -13.96
C TYR A 141 -8.62 -14.14 -14.87
N VAL A 142 -8.09 -13.26 -15.72
CA VAL A 142 -8.88 -12.56 -16.75
C VAL A 142 -9.64 -13.60 -17.61
N PRO A 143 -10.91 -13.33 -17.97
CA PRO A 143 -11.70 -14.25 -18.79
C PRO A 143 -10.98 -14.63 -20.09
N LEU A 144 -11.08 -15.91 -20.47
CA LEU A 144 -10.36 -16.44 -21.64
C LEU A 144 -10.72 -15.67 -22.92
N ASN A 145 -11.97 -15.26 -23.07
CA ASN A 145 -12.43 -14.51 -24.23
C ASN A 145 -11.77 -13.14 -24.35
N GLU A 146 -11.45 -12.46 -23.24
CA GLU A 146 -10.78 -11.16 -23.27
C GLU A 146 -9.32 -11.31 -23.69
N MET A 147 -8.64 -12.34 -23.17
CA MET A 147 -7.27 -12.68 -23.61
C MET A 147 -7.20 -13.04 -25.10
N LEU A 148 -8.24 -13.68 -25.64
CA LEU A 148 -8.33 -14.05 -27.06
C LEU A 148 -8.68 -12.89 -27.99
N GLU A 149 -9.00 -11.70 -27.46
CA GLU A 149 -9.16 -10.49 -28.27
C GLU A 149 -7.81 -9.90 -28.68
N ILE A 150 -6.72 -10.28 -28.00
CA ILE A 150 -5.36 -9.89 -28.34
C ILE A 150 -4.95 -10.61 -29.64
N GLU A 151 -4.86 -9.86 -30.75
CA GLU A 151 -4.65 -10.42 -32.10
C GLU A 151 -3.40 -11.31 -32.22
N ALA A 152 -2.38 -11.05 -31.39
CA ALA A 152 -1.12 -11.78 -31.39
C ALA A 152 -1.19 -13.14 -30.66
N PHE A 153 -2.26 -13.42 -29.90
CA PHE A 153 -2.36 -14.64 -29.09
C PHE A 153 -3.38 -15.64 -29.65
N ASP A 154 -3.02 -16.92 -29.59
CA ASP A 154 -3.94 -18.03 -29.86
C ASP A 154 -4.37 -18.72 -28.56
N GLU A 155 -5.36 -19.62 -28.68
CA GLU A 155 -5.93 -20.31 -27.51
C GLU A 155 -4.89 -21.16 -26.76
N ASP A 156 -3.93 -21.75 -27.48
CA ASP A 156 -2.89 -22.57 -26.88
C ASP A 156 -1.93 -21.71 -26.05
N LEU A 157 -1.46 -20.59 -26.61
CA LEU A 157 -0.59 -19.63 -25.94
C LEU A 157 -1.28 -19.02 -24.71
N VAL A 158 -2.53 -18.56 -24.83
CA VAL A 158 -3.27 -17.99 -23.69
C VAL A 158 -3.38 -19.00 -22.55
N ASN A 159 -3.76 -20.25 -22.85
CA ASN A 159 -3.87 -21.28 -21.82
C ASN A 159 -2.51 -21.57 -21.16
N GLU A 160 -1.43 -21.55 -21.95
CA GLU A 160 -0.08 -21.69 -21.43
C GLU A 160 0.31 -20.55 -20.49
N LEU A 161 0.14 -19.29 -20.91
CA LEU A 161 0.39 -18.11 -20.08
C LEU A 161 -0.37 -18.17 -18.76
N ARG A 162 -1.66 -18.50 -18.81
CA ARG A 162 -2.51 -18.67 -17.61
C ARG A 162 -2.04 -19.77 -16.69
N ASN A 163 -1.57 -20.89 -17.24
CA ASN A 163 -1.01 -21.98 -16.45
C ASN A 163 0.28 -21.56 -15.76
N ARG A 164 1.18 -20.90 -16.49
CA ARG A 164 2.46 -20.43 -15.94
C ARG A 164 2.26 -19.36 -14.87
N ALA A 165 1.36 -18.40 -15.10
CA ALA A 165 0.99 -17.39 -14.11
C ALA A 165 0.48 -18.03 -12.81
N ARG A 166 -0.46 -18.97 -12.90
CA ARG A 166 -0.97 -19.70 -11.72
C ARG A 166 0.12 -20.50 -11.00
N ASN A 167 1.00 -21.16 -11.73
CA ASN A 167 2.12 -21.90 -11.14
C ASN A 167 3.11 -20.96 -10.44
N ALA A 168 3.41 -19.80 -11.03
CA ALA A 168 4.26 -18.78 -10.43
C ALA A 168 3.66 -18.23 -9.13
N LEU A 169 2.35 -17.92 -9.13
CA LEU A 169 1.63 -17.48 -7.94
C LEU A 169 1.61 -18.55 -6.85
N LEU A 170 1.37 -19.81 -7.21
CA LEU A 170 1.41 -20.93 -6.27
C LEU A 170 2.81 -21.09 -5.66
N THR A 171 3.85 -21.00 -6.48
CA THR A 171 5.24 -21.08 -6.02
C THR A 171 5.56 -19.94 -5.08
N ALA A 172 5.15 -18.71 -5.41
CA ALA A 172 5.35 -17.54 -4.56
C ALA A 172 4.62 -17.69 -3.21
N ALA A 173 3.40 -18.24 -3.20
CA ALA A 173 2.65 -18.51 -1.98
C ALA A 173 3.35 -19.55 -1.10
N ILE A 174 3.85 -20.65 -1.69
CA ILE A 174 4.59 -21.70 -0.95
C ILE A 174 5.89 -21.12 -0.37
N VAL A 175 6.66 -20.37 -1.17
CA VAL A 175 7.90 -19.73 -0.69
C VAL A 175 7.58 -18.74 0.43
N GLY A 176 6.52 -17.95 0.29
CA GLY A 176 6.06 -17.05 1.35
C GLY A 176 5.73 -17.79 2.65
N GLU A 177 5.02 -18.91 2.56
CA GLU A 177 4.69 -19.76 3.71
C GLU A 177 5.95 -20.39 4.33
N GLU A 178 6.86 -20.93 3.53
CA GLU A 178 8.14 -21.49 4.01
C GLU A 178 9.02 -20.44 4.68
N GLN A 179 9.05 -19.20 4.17
CA GLN A 179 9.77 -18.10 4.82
C GLN A 179 9.13 -17.75 6.16
N VAL A 180 7.80 -17.70 6.24
CA VAL A 180 7.09 -17.49 7.51
C VAL A 180 7.39 -18.63 8.50
N GLU A 181 7.42 -19.89 8.05
CA GLU A 181 7.79 -21.03 8.88
C GLU A 181 9.26 -21.00 9.34
N ALA A 182 10.18 -20.62 8.44
CA ALA A 182 11.60 -20.48 8.76
C ALA A 182 11.84 -19.34 9.76
N SER A 183 11.17 -18.20 9.56
CA SER A 183 11.20 -17.07 10.47
C SER A 183 10.54 -17.38 11.81
N ALA A 184 9.52 -18.24 11.85
CA ALA A 184 8.91 -18.73 13.09
C ALA A 184 9.78 -19.76 13.84
N GLY A 185 10.90 -20.22 13.26
CA GLY A 185 11.74 -21.28 13.82
C GLY A 185 12.27 -20.98 15.23
N ASP A 186 12.65 -19.74 15.51
CA ASP A 186 13.11 -19.32 16.84
C ASP A 186 11.96 -19.34 17.85
N LEU A 187 10.79 -18.83 17.46
CA LEU A 187 9.56 -18.88 18.27
C LEU A 187 9.11 -20.31 18.57
N LEU A 188 9.18 -21.21 17.59
CA LEU A 188 8.82 -22.62 17.73
C LEU A 188 9.70 -23.37 18.76
N SER A 189 10.90 -22.85 19.05
CA SER A 189 11.78 -23.42 20.06
C SER A 189 11.37 -23.05 21.49
N LEU A 190 10.46 -22.08 21.65
CA LEU A 190 10.00 -21.58 22.94
C LEU A 190 9.03 -22.55 23.61
N GLU A 191 9.24 -22.81 24.90
CA GLU A 191 8.36 -23.67 25.68
C GLU A 191 6.94 -23.09 25.76
N GLY A 192 5.94 -23.88 25.37
CA GLY A 192 4.53 -23.48 25.34
C GLY A 192 4.07 -22.83 24.03
N MET A 193 4.98 -22.59 23.07
CA MET A 193 4.62 -22.11 21.73
C MET A 193 4.04 -23.25 20.88
N ASP A 194 2.97 -22.97 20.13
CA ASP A 194 2.47 -23.85 19.08
C ASP A 194 2.71 -23.27 17.69
N ALA A 195 2.63 -24.12 16.67
CA ALA A 195 2.95 -23.74 15.30
C ALA A 195 1.96 -22.73 14.69
N GLU A 196 0.72 -22.73 15.14
CA GLU A 196 -0.29 -21.78 14.67
C GLU A 196 0.03 -20.38 15.18
N THR A 197 0.26 -20.25 16.48
CA THR A 197 0.64 -19.01 17.15
C THR A 197 1.96 -18.48 16.61
N ALA A 198 2.98 -19.33 16.45
CA ALA A 198 4.28 -18.92 15.94
C ALA A 198 4.19 -18.34 14.51
N ARG A 199 3.37 -18.95 13.64
CA ARG A 199 3.09 -18.42 12.30
C ARG A 199 2.31 -17.10 12.35
N THR A 200 1.31 -16.99 13.21
CA THR A 200 0.55 -15.74 13.39
C THR A 200 1.48 -14.59 13.81
N LEU A 201 2.38 -14.83 14.77
CA LEU A 201 3.37 -13.85 15.21
C LEU A 201 4.36 -13.50 14.10
N ALA A 202 4.91 -14.50 13.39
CA ALA A 202 5.80 -14.27 12.27
C ALA A 202 5.14 -13.49 11.13
N SER A 203 3.86 -13.74 10.83
CA SER A 203 3.10 -12.97 9.83
C SER A 203 2.89 -11.50 10.22
N LYS A 204 3.08 -11.16 11.49
CA LYS A 204 2.92 -9.81 12.06
C LYS A 204 4.27 -9.16 12.39
N GLY A 205 5.37 -9.72 11.88
CA GLY A 205 6.71 -9.16 12.01
C GLY A 205 7.46 -9.55 13.28
N ILE A 206 6.92 -10.49 14.07
CA ILE A 206 7.57 -11.00 15.29
C ILE A 206 8.23 -12.33 14.91
N HIS A 207 9.54 -12.32 14.70
CA HIS A 207 10.26 -13.46 14.14
C HIS A 207 11.14 -14.17 15.18
N THR A 208 11.55 -13.45 16.23
CA THR A 208 12.46 -13.97 17.25
C THR A 208 11.83 -13.98 18.63
N THR A 209 12.41 -14.79 19.51
CA THR A 209 12.10 -14.79 20.95
C THR A 209 12.38 -13.43 21.59
N GLU A 210 13.34 -12.65 21.06
CA GLU A 210 13.60 -11.28 21.50
C GLU A 210 12.45 -10.34 21.11
N ASP A 211 11.97 -10.40 19.86
CA ASP A 211 10.82 -9.61 19.40
C ASP A 211 9.59 -9.89 20.29
N LEU A 212 9.35 -11.15 20.63
CA LEU A 212 8.27 -11.56 21.52
C LEU A 212 8.48 -11.08 22.97
N ALA A 213 9.72 -11.05 23.45
CA ALA A 213 10.07 -10.59 24.79
C ALA A 213 9.85 -9.08 24.98
N GLU A 214 9.89 -8.30 23.92
CA GLU A 214 9.64 -6.85 23.98
C GLU A 214 8.16 -6.49 24.11
N LEU A 215 7.25 -7.38 23.70
CA LEU A 215 5.81 -7.12 23.71
C LEU A 215 5.22 -7.02 25.12
N ALA A 216 4.18 -6.20 25.24
CA ALA A 216 3.24 -6.24 26.35
C ALA A 216 2.22 -7.37 26.19
N VAL A 217 1.63 -7.81 27.30
CA VAL A 217 0.62 -8.87 27.31
C VAL A 217 -0.61 -8.46 26.47
N ASP A 218 -1.04 -7.22 26.60
CA ASP A 218 -2.20 -6.69 25.87
C ASP A 218 -1.94 -6.64 24.36
N GLU A 219 -0.72 -6.26 23.94
CA GLU A 219 -0.32 -6.26 22.52
C GLU A 219 -0.34 -7.67 21.94
N LEU A 220 0.17 -8.66 22.67
CA LEU A 220 0.17 -10.05 22.21
C LEU A 220 -1.25 -10.62 22.09
N ILE A 221 -2.17 -10.26 23.01
CA ILE A 221 -3.58 -10.64 22.93
C ILE A 221 -4.21 -10.05 21.67
N ASP A 222 -3.98 -8.78 21.38
CA ASP A 222 -4.54 -8.11 20.20
C ASP A 222 -4.04 -8.73 18.89
N ILE A 223 -2.78 -9.16 18.85
CA ILE A 223 -2.14 -9.73 17.66
C ILE A 223 -2.61 -11.16 17.37
N SER A 224 -2.78 -11.98 18.41
CA SER A 224 -2.96 -13.43 18.27
C SER A 224 -4.33 -13.94 18.75
N ALA A 225 -5.17 -13.05 19.28
CA ALA A 225 -6.46 -13.36 19.88
C ALA A 225 -6.42 -14.45 20.97
N MET A 226 -5.27 -14.61 21.65
CA MET A 226 -5.10 -15.58 22.73
C MET A 226 -5.57 -15.04 24.09
N ASP A 227 -5.71 -15.91 25.09
CA ASP A 227 -6.04 -15.48 26.45
C ASP A 227 -4.84 -14.86 27.18
N ALA A 228 -5.14 -14.00 28.16
CA ALA A 228 -4.12 -13.22 28.88
C ALA A 228 -3.14 -14.08 29.69
N GLU A 229 -3.56 -15.24 30.18
CA GLU A 229 -2.69 -16.12 30.96
C GLU A 229 -1.66 -16.78 30.04
N ARG A 230 -2.10 -17.26 28.88
CA ARG A 230 -1.23 -17.80 27.84
C ARG A 230 -0.26 -16.76 27.29
N ALA A 231 -0.73 -15.55 26.97
CA ALA A 231 0.11 -14.45 26.48
C ALA A 231 1.22 -14.12 27.49
N LYS A 232 0.87 -14.03 28.77
CA LYS A 232 1.84 -13.81 29.85
C LYS A 232 2.86 -14.93 29.95
N GLN A 233 2.45 -16.19 29.84
CA GLN A 233 3.36 -17.33 29.90
C GLN A 233 4.38 -17.31 28.76
N LEU A 234 3.95 -17.04 27.52
CA LEU A 234 4.84 -16.96 26.37
C LEU A 234 5.84 -15.81 26.48
N ILE A 235 5.38 -14.60 26.88
CA ILE A 235 6.27 -13.45 27.08
C ILE A 235 7.28 -13.72 28.21
N MET A 236 6.84 -14.36 29.30
CA MET A 236 7.74 -14.71 30.41
C MET A 236 8.76 -15.78 30.01
N ALA A 237 8.35 -16.77 29.22
CA ALA A 237 9.26 -17.77 28.66
C ALA A 237 10.30 -17.10 27.74
N ALA A 238 9.86 -16.17 26.88
CA ALA A 238 10.74 -15.42 25.99
C ALA A 238 11.74 -14.55 26.76
N ARG A 239 11.33 -13.97 27.90
CA ARG A 239 12.19 -13.17 28.80
C ARG A 239 13.09 -14.00 29.73
N ALA A 240 12.93 -15.33 29.79
CA ALA A 240 13.71 -16.17 30.69
C ALA A 240 15.24 -15.95 30.60
N PRO A 241 15.86 -15.73 29.41
CA PRO A 241 17.28 -15.41 29.30
C PRO A 241 17.70 -14.13 30.02
N TRP A 242 16.83 -13.12 30.10
CA TRP A 242 17.12 -11.84 30.78
C TRP A 242 17.21 -12.01 32.30
N PHE A 243 16.48 -12.98 32.85
CA PHE A 243 16.51 -13.30 34.28
C PHE A 243 17.63 -14.28 34.65
N ALA A 244 18.23 -14.97 33.69
CA ALA A 244 19.33 -15.91 33.91
C ALA A 244 20.71 -15.23 34.01
N GLN A 245 20.83 -13.96 33.57
CA GLN A 245 22.08 -13.19 33.59
C GLN A 245 22.15 -12.14 34.73
N GLY A 246 21.12 -12.09 35.60
CA GLY A 246 21.00 -11.15 36.73
C GLY A 246 21.30 -11.73 38.10
#